data_AF-A0A0A9F1X0-F1
#
_entry.id   AF-A0A0A9F1X0-F1
#
_cell.length_a   1.000
_cell.length_b   1.000
_cell.length_c   1.000
_cell.angle_alpha   90.00
_cell.angle_beta   90.00
_cell.angle_gamma   90.00
#
_symmetry.space_group_name_H-M   'P 1'
#
loop_
_entity.id
_entity.type
_entity.pdbx_description
1 polymer ?
#
loop_
_entity_poly.entity_id
_entity_poly.type
_entity_poly.pdbx_seq_one_letter_code
_entity_poly.pdbx_strand_id
1 'polypeptide(L)' 'MKKCGALRPTPGASTTSSRKDKDAPEGSWTCPECNNLNYPFRTVCNRKGCSYSRQALTNN' A
#
# COMPACT_ATOMS: atom_id res chain seq x y z
N MET A 1 -29.92 -28.04 -4.77
CA MET A 1 -29.42 -26.87 -5.53
C MET A 1 -29.68 -25.60 -4.71
N LYS A 2 -28.64 -24.89 -4.24
CA LYS A 2 -28.78 -23.64 -3.47
C LYS A 2 -28.17 -22.50 -4.28
N LYS A 3 -29.04 -21.60 -4.74
CA LYS A 3 -28.69 -20.34 -5.41
C LYS A 3 -28.44 -19.28 -4.33
N CYS A 4 -27.34 -18.53 -4.39
CA CYS A 4 -27.19 -17.22 -3.77
C CYS A 4 -26.15 -16.42 -4.58
N GLY A 5 -26.61 -15.35 -5.23
CA GLY A 5 -25.78 -14.40 -5.96
C GLY A 5 -24.96 -13.53 -5.01
N ALA A 6 -23.67 -13.84 -4.86
CA ALA A 6 -22.72 -12.91 -4.28
C ALA A 6 -22.32 -11.88 -5.36
N LEU A 7 -22.46 -10.61 -5.01
CA LEU A 7 -22.13 -9.47 -5.85
C LEU A 7 -20.68 -9.55 -6.35
N ARG A 8 -20.51 -9.27 -7.64
CA ARG A 8 -19.22 -9.05 -8.30
C ARG A 8 -18.46 -7.98 -7.50
N PRO A 9 -17.24 -8.23 -6.99
CA PRO A 9 -16.51 -7.19 -6.27
C PRO A 9 -16.26 -6.05 -7.26
N THR A 10 -16.86 -4.91 -6.96
CA THR A 10 -16.67 -3.65 -7.66
C THR A 10 -15.21 -3.22 -7.50
N PRO A 11 -14.54 -2.71 -8.55
CA PRO A 11 -13.27 -2.03 -8.39
C PRO A 11 -13.53 -0.65 -7.79
N GLY A 12 -13.86 -0.61 -6.50
CA GLY A 12 -14.28 0.61 -5.80
C GLY A 12 -14.34 0.47 -4.28
N ALA A 13 -13.63 -0.50 -3.69
CA ALA A 13 -13.55 -0.65 -2.24
C ALA A 13 -12.34 0.11 -1.69
N SER A 14 -12.56 1.38 -1.39
CA SER A 14 -11.77 2.12 -0.43
C SER A 14 -11.88 1.46 0.95
N THR A 15 -10.75 1.46 1.68
CA THR A 15 -10.60 1.17 3.12
C THR A 15 -10.91 -0.25 3.60
N THR A 16 -9.93 -1.15 3.50
CA THR A 16 -9.21 -1.69 4.67
C THR A 16 -8.15 -2.69 4.20
N SER A 17 -6.92 -2.23 4.30
CA SER A 17 -5.68 -2.94 4.07
C SER A 17 -5.57 -4.19 4.95
N SER A 18 -5.83 -5.38 4.41
CA SER A 18 -5.52 -6.60 5.17
C SER A 18 -5.31 -7.85 4.29
N ARG A 19 -4.58 -7.70 3.18
CA ARG A 19 -4.10 -8.86 2.40
C ARG A 19 -2.68 -8.71 1.84
N LYS A 20 -1.88 -7.76 2.35
CA LYS A 20 -0.53 -7.49 1.82
C LYS A 20 0.51 -7.17 2.89
N ASP A 21 0.29 -7.64 4.12
CA ASP A 21 1.19 -7.40 5.25
C ASP A 21 1.87 -8.68 5.77
N LYS A 22 1.60 -9.84 5.17
CA LYS A 22 2.24 -11.10 5.64
C LYS A 22 3.67 -11.30 5.11
N ASP A 23 4.08 -10.52 4.11
CA ASP A 23 5.41 -10.61 3.47
C ASP A 23 6.20 -9.29 3.55
N ALA A 24 5.60 -8.20 4.02
CA ALA A 24 6.29 -6.93 4.17
C ALA A 24 6.99 -6.90 5.55
N PRO A 25 8.31 -6.66 5.62
CA PRO A 25 9.00 -6.50 6.90
C PRO A 25 8.35 -5.41 7.75
N GLU A 26 8.28 -5.60 9.06
CA GLU A 26 7.75 -4.60 9.99
C GLU A 26 8.43 -3.23 9.79
N GLY A 27 7.62 -2.17 9.68
CA GLY A 27 8.09 -0.81 9.39
C GLY A 27 8.27 -0.50 7.89
N SER A 28 7.97 -1.45 7.00
CA SER A 28 7.91 -1.17 5.56
C SER A 28 6.77 -0.21 5.26
N TRP A 29 6.96 0.63 4.25
CA TRP A 29 5.99 1.66 3.89
C TRP A 29 5.70 1.60 2.39
N THR A 30 4.44 1.79 2.05
CA THR A 30 4.01 1.86 0.64
C THR A 30 4.05 3.31 0.19
N CYS A 31 4.73 3.58 -0.92
CA CYS A 31 4.77 4.91 -1.52
C CYS A 31 3.37 5.31 -2.02
N PRO A 32 2.80 6.46 -1.61
CA PRO A 32 1.47 6.89 -2.03
C PRO A 32 1.42 7.37 -3.49
N GLU A 33 2.55 7.80 -4.05
CA GLU A 33 2.63 8.27 -5.44
C GLU A 33 2.58 7.12 -6.46
N CYS A 34 3.14 5.96 -6.10
CA CYS A 34 3.40 4.90 -7.07
C CYS A 34 3.07 3.49 -6.57
N ASN A 35 2.60 3.37 -5.33
CA ASN A 35 2.24 2.12 -4.65
C ASN A 35 3.39 1.10 -4.57
N ASN A 36 4.65 1.57 -4.60
CA ASN A 36 5.82 0.73 -4.39
C ASN A 36 6.05 0.47 -2.90
N LEU A 37 6.26 -0.79 -2.51
CA LEU A 37 6.65 -1.14 -1.15
C LEU A 37 8.14 -0.84 -0.95
N ASN A 38 8.46 -0.05 0.06
CA ASN A 38 9.81 0.32 0.43
C ASN A 38 10.16 -0.21 1.82
N TYR A 39 11.44 -0.52 2.01
CA TYR A 39 11.96 -1.01 3.29
C TYR A 39 11.97 0.06 4.38
N PRO A 40 11.95 -0.34 5.67
CA PRO A 40 11.86 0.57 6.81
C PRO A 40 12.99 1.60 6.89
N PHE A 41 14.19 1.25 6.45
CA PHE A 41 15.35 2.15 6.46
C PHE A 41 15.33 3.19 5.32
N ARG A 42 14.47 3.01 4.30
CA ARG A 42 14.42 3.94 3.17
C ARG A 42 13.55 5.13 3.52
N THR A 43 14.09 6.32 3.33
CA THR A 43 13.37 7.59 3.45
C THR A 43 12.73 8.01 2.13
N VAL A 44 13.33 7.59 1.01
CA VAL A 44 12.90 7.87 -0.36
C VAL A 44 12.48 6.58 -1.06
N CYS A 45 11.47 6.68 -1.92
CA CYS A 45 11.01 5.57 -2.73
C CYS A 45 12.13 5.06 -3.66
N ASN A 46 12.33 3.74 -3.72
CA ASN A 46 13.35 3.14 -4.58
C ASN A 46 12.90 2.92 -6.03
N ARG A 47 11.61 3.11 -6.32
CA ARG A 47 11.07 2.91 -7.67
C ARG A 47 11.70 3.91 -8.64
N LYS A 48 12.18 3.42 -9.79
CA LYS A 48 12.65 4.29 -10.87
C LYS A 48 11.55 5.23 -11.34
N GLY A 49 11.85 6.53 -11.41
CA GLY A 49 10.88 7.57 -11.78
C GLY A 49 9.96 8.01 -10.63
N CYS A 50 10.21 7.59 -9.40
CA CYS A 50 9.50 8.09 -8.21
C CYS A 50 10.50 8.64 -7.19
N SER A 51 10.42 9.93 -6.89
CA SER A 51 11.28 10.63 -5.94
C SER A 51 10.57 10.95 -4.62
N TYR A 52 9.44 10.29 -4.35
CA TYR A 52 8.66 10.54 -3.15
C TYR A 52 9.46 10.22 -1.88
N SER A 53 9.53 11.18 -0.97
CA SER A 53 10.14 11.05 0.35
C SER A 53 9.08 10.96 1.43
N ARG A 54 9.10 9.89 2.24
CA ARG A 54 8.18 9.75 3.38
C ARG A 54 8.48 10.75 4.50
N GLN A 55 9.69 11.34 4.51
CA GLN A 55 10.13 12.27 5.56
C GLN A 55 9.47 13.66 5.46
N ALA A 56 8.75 13.96 4.37
CA ALA A 56 8.01 15.21 4.23
C ALA A 56 6.90 15.41 5.30
N LEU A 57 6.57 14.38 6.10
CA LEU A 57 5.54 14.40 7.14
C LEU A 57 6.07 14.53 8.59
N THR A 58 7.36 14.82 8.81
CA THR A 58 7.93 14.93 10.18
C THR A 58 8.13 16.35 10.70
N ASN A 59 7.45 17.36 10.12
CA ASN A 59 7.45 18.72 10.69
C ASN A 59 6.08 19.06 11.29
N ASN A 60 5.85 18.68 12.55
CA ASN A 60 5.28 19.52 13.64
C ASN A 60 5.20 18.68 14.93
#